data_AF-A0A6A4HLR6-F1
#
_entry.id   AF-A0A6A4HLR6-F1
#
_cell.length_a   1.000
_cell.length_b   1.000
_cell.length_c   1.000
_cell.angle_alpha   90.00
_cell.angle_beta   90.00
_cell.angle_gamma   90.00
#
_symmetry.space_group_name_H-M   'P 1'
#
loop_
_entity.id
_entity.type
_entity.pdbx_description
1 polymer ?
#
loop_
_entity_poly.entity_id
_entity_poly.type
_entity_poly.pdbx_seq_one_letter_code
_entity_poly.pdbx_strand_id
1 'polypeptide(L)'
;RKTEVQAAREAKEAERQQTRCQLGTTTVFMGSLNSKAKEDLKDIAFVLGLALEVNKDDLAASIKSHFNSHPGLSDDPRYQGLFR
;
A
#
# COMPACT_ATOMS: atom_id res chain seq x y z
N ARG A 1 -15.62 17.53 23.23
CA ARG A 1 -14.45 16.61 23.26
C ARG A 1 -14.50 15.72 22.01
N LYS A 2 -13.97 16.20 20.87
CA LYS A 2 -13.88 15.45 19.60
C LYS A 2 -12.49 15.62 18.94
N THR A 3 -11.55 16.29 19.62
CA THR A 3 -10.34 16.86 19.02
C THR A 3 -9.09 16.00 19.22
N GLU A 4 -8.99 15.21 20.28
CA GLU A 4 -7.78 14.43 20.58
C GLU A 4 -7.64 13.16 19.72
N VAL A 5 -8.75 12.50 19.40
CA VAL A 5 -8.73 11.27 18.56
C VAL A 5 -8.40 11.59 17.11
N GLN A 6 -8.80 12.77 16.61
CA GLN A 6 -8.53 13.20 15.24
C GLN A 6 -7.05 13.56 15.08
N ALA A 7 -6.49 14.34 16.03
CA ALA A 7 -5.08 14.73 16.02
C ALA A 7 -4.14 13.53 16.15
N ALA A 8 -4.49 12.51 16.95
CA ALA A 8 -3.70 11.28 17.05
C ALA A 8 -3.71 10.46 15.75
N ARG A 9 -4.82 10.49 14.99
CA ARG A 9 -4.90 9.83 13.67
C ARG A 9 -4.06 10.57 12.63
N GLU A 10 -4.09 11.89 12.64
CA GLU A 10 -3.30 12.72 11.73
C GLU A 10 -1.80 12.59 11.99
N ALA A 11 -1.36 12.59 13.26
CA ALA A 11 0.04 12.39 13.60
C ALA A 11 0.54 11.00 13.17
N LYS A 12 -0.28 9.96 13.34
CA LYS A 12 0.08 8.59 12.96
C LYS A 12 0.08 8.37 11.45
N GLU A 13 -0.81 9.06 10.72
CA GLU A 13 -0.79 9.07 9.25
C GLU A 13 0.43 9.86 8.73
N ALA A 14 0.81 10.97 9.38
CA ALA A 14 2.01 11.74 9.03
C ALA A 14 3.29 10.92 9.22
N GLU A 15 3.41 10.20 10.33
CA GLU A 15 4.54 9.28 10.58
C GLU A 15 4.58 8.15 9.54
N ARG A 16 3.43 7.56 9.20
CA ARG A 16 3.35 6.56 8.12
C ARG A 16 3.68 7.15 6.76
N GLN A 17 3.29 8.38 6.46
CA GLN A 17 3.67 9.05 5.21
C GLN A 17 5.18 9.27 5.13
N GLN A 18 5.83 9.64 6.24
CA GLN A 18 7.30 9.72 6.28
C GLN A 18 7.97 8.36 6.04
N THR A 19 7.41 7.29 6.59
CA THR A 19 7.87 5.92 6.29
C THR A 19 7.64 5.57 4.82
N ARG A 20 6.51 5.95 4.23
CA ARG A 20 6.23 5.74 2.80
C ARG A 20 7.22 6.45 1.89
N CYS A 21 7.63 7.68 2.22
CA CYS A 21 8.69 8.38 1.50
C CYS A 21 10.04 7.65 1.54
N GLN A 22 10.26 6.77 2.54
CA GLN A 22 11.43 5.90 2.65
C GLN A 22 11.23 4.52 2.01
N LEU A 23 9.98 4.15 1.69
CA LEU A 23 9.68 2.94 0.89
C LEU A 23 10.14 3.19 -0.54
N GLY A 24 11.42 2.94 -0.76
CA GLY A 24 12.06 3.03 -2.06
C GLY A 24 11.83 1.79 -2.92
N THR A 25 12.54 1.73 -4.05
CA THR A 25 12.53 0.62 -4.99
C THR A 25 13.06 -0.70 -4.41
N THR A 26 13.51 -0.75 -3.16
CA THR A 26 14.11 -1.93 -2.53
C THR A 26 13.17 -2.70 -1.61
N THR A 27 11.97 -2.18 -1.32
CA THR A 27 11.02 -2.85 -0.42
C THR A 27 10.44 -4.10 -1.09
N VAL A 28 10.62 -5.25 -0.45
CA VAL A 28 9.99 -6.51 -0.87
C VAL A 28 8.69 -6.71 -0.11
N PHE A 29 7.59 -6.84 -0.84
CA PHE A 29 6.27 -7.06 -0.26
C PHE A 29 5.94 -8.56 -0.27
N MET A 30 5.87 -9.15 0.92
CA MET A 30 5.55 -10.57 1.10
C MET A 30 4.08 -10.79 1.53
N GLY A 31 3.56 -11.97 1.23
CA GLY A 31 2.22 -12.42 1.63
C GLY A 31 1.13 -12.00 0.66
N SER A 32 0.06 -12.78 0.60
CA SER A 32 -1.03 -12.58 -0.35
C SER A 32 -1.66 -11.19 -0.23
N LEU A 33 -1.86 -10.52 -1.37
CA LEU A 33 -2.49 -9.20 -1.45
C LEU A 33 -3.86 -9.16 -0.73
N ASN A 34 -4.63 -10.25 -0.80
CA ASN A 34 -5.95 -10.34 -0.17
C ASN A 34 -5.90 -10.34 1.36
N SER A 35 -4.80 -10.87 1.93
CA SER A 35 -4.60 -11.00 3.37
C SER A 35 -3.94 -9.77 4.01
N LYS A 36 -3.46 -8.82 3.20
CA LYS A 36 -2.77 -7.61 3.69
C LYS A 36 -3.70 -6.67 4.45
N ALA A 37 -3.14 -5.96 5.42
CA ALA A 37 -3.86 -4.89 6.10
C ALA A 37 -4.04 -3.69 5.16
N LYS A 38 -5.05 -2.85 5.43
CA LYS A 38 -5.32 -1.65 4.65
C LYS A 38 -4.09 -0.74 4.51
N GLU A 39 -3.33 -0.59 5.60
CA GLU A 39 -2.14 0.25 5.57
C GLU A 39 -1.03 -0.34 4.71
N ASP A 40 -0.84 -1.66 4.69
CA ASP A 40 0.13 -2.30 3.79
C ASP A 40 -0.29 -2.14 2.33
N LEU A 41 -1.59 -2.16 2.04
CA LEU A 41 -2.12 -1.89 0.70
C LEU A 41 -1.88 -0.44 0.29
N LYS A 42 -2.05 0.53 1.21
CA LYS A 42 -1.65 1.93 0.95
C LYS A 42 -0.15 2.04 0.67
N ASP A 43 0.68 1.32 1.41
CA ASP A 43 2.12 1.33 1.22
C ASP A 43 2.51 0.79 -0.17
N ILE A 44 1.87 -0.30 -0.61
CA ILE A 44 2.05 -0.85 -1.97
C ILE A 44 1.53 0.14 -3.03
N ALA A 45 0.33 0.70 -2.84
CA ALA A 45 -0.24 1.68 -3.75
C ALA A 45 0.66 2.91 -3.88
N PHE A 46 1.24 3.40 -2.78
CA PHE A 46 2.20 4.50 -2.78
C PHE A 46 3.43 4.19 -3.63
N VAL A 47 4.05 3.02 -3.43
CA VAL A 47 5.25 2.62 -4.19
C VAL A 47 4.93 2.43 -5.68
N LEU A 48 3.71 2.02 -6.02
CA LEU A 48 3.23 1.91 -7.40
C LEU A 48 2.76 3.25 -8.00
N GLY A 49 2.80 4.35 -7.23
CA GLY A 49 2.30 5.66 -7.67
C GLY A 49 0.79 5.72 -7.86
N LEU A 50 0.04 4.85 -7.19
CA LEU A 50 -1.42 4.79 -7.22
C LEU A 50 -2.04 5.69 -6.14
N ALA A 51 -3.32 6.03 -6.33
CA ALA A 51 -4.09 6.77 -5.34
C ALA A 51 -4.27 5.95 -4.03
N LEU A 52 -4.16 6.63 -2.90
CA LEU A 52 -4.36 6.04 -1.58
C LEU A 52 -5.85 6.02 -1.23
N GLU A 53 -6.58 5.08 -1.80
CA GLU A 53 -8.02 4.95 -1.63
C GLU A 53 -8.43 4.73 -0.15
N VAL A 54 -9.62 5.22 0.19
CA VAL A 54 -10.13 5.18 1.56
C VAL A 54 -10.62 3.79 1.96
N ASN A 55 -10.97 2.93 1.00
CA ASN A 55 -11.43 1.57 1.29
C ASN A 55 -10.36 0.53 0.98
N LYS A 56 -10.34 -0.53 1.79
CA LYS A 56 -9.41 -1.65 1.64
C LYS A 56 -9.64 -2.39 0.31
N ASP A 57 -10.89 -2.63 -0.04
CA ASP A 57 -11.24 -3.41 -1.24
C ASP A 57 -10.92 -2.61 -2.51
N ASP A 58 -11.17 -1.31 -2.51
CA ASP A 58 -10.83 -0.40 -3.62
C ASP A 58 -9.30 -0.30 -3.82
N LEU A 59 -8.53 -0.24 -2.73
CA LEU A 59 -7.05 -0.33 -2.78
C LEU A 59 -6.60 -1.65 -3.41
N ALA A 60 -7.13 -2.78 -2.93
CA ALA A 60 -6.75 -4.09 -3.46
C ALA A 60 -7.12 -4.25 -4.94
N ALA A 61 -8.29 -3.76 -5.34
CA ALA A 61 -8.75 -3.78 -6.73
C ALA A 61 -7.85 -2.91 -7.62
N SER A 62 -7.49 -1.70 -7.17
CA SER A 62 -6.61 -0.79 -7.91
C SER A 62 -5.21 -1.38 -8.10
N ILE A 63 -4.65 -1.97 -7.05
CA ILE A 63 -3.35 -2.65 -7.13
C ILE A 63 -3.43 -3.82 -8.12
N LYS A 64 -4.43 -4.71 -8.00
CA LYS A 64 -4.61 -5.82 -8.96
C LYS A 64 -4.76 -5.34 -10.39
N SER A 65 -5.56 -4.29 -10.62
CA SER A 65 -5.76 -3.71 -11.95
C SER A 65 -4.45 -3.18 -12.54
N HIS A 66 -3.60 -2.55 -11.71
CA HIS A 66 -2.28 -2.09 -12.12
C HIS A 66 -1.35 -3.24 -12.51
N PHE A 67 -1.29 -4.31 -11.73
CA PHE A 67 -0.51 -5.51 -12.07
C PHE A 67 -1.04 -6.24 -13.31
N ASN A 68 -2.36 -6.30 -13.50
CA ASN A 68 -2.96 -6.87 -14.71
C ASN A 68 -2.59 -6.05 -15.96
N SER A 69 -2.48 -4.73 -15.82
CA SER A 69 -2.07 -3.83 -16.91
C SER A 69 -0.55 -3.82 -17.14
N HIS A 70 0.24 -4.27 -16.17
CA HIS A 70 1.70 -4.32 -16.20
C HIS A 70 2.19 -5.71 -15.77
N PRO A 71 1.97 -6.75 -16.60
CA PRO A 71 2.25 -8.13 -16.22
C PRO A 71 3.72 -8.37 -15.82
N GLY A 72 4.67 -7.59 -16.35
CA GLY A 72 6.08 -7.67 -15.97
C GLY A 72 6.39 -7.26 -14.52
N LEU A 73 5.49 -6.56 -13.84
CA LEU A 73 5.64 -6.28 -12.40
C LEU A 73 5.41 -7.54 -11.55
N SER A 74 4.67 -8.52 -12.06
CA SER A 74 4.42 -9.79 -11.36
C SER A 74 5.70 -10.62 -11.21
N ASP A 75 6.61 -10.47 -12.17
CA ASP A 75 7.92 -11.14 -12.18
C ASP A 75 8.97 -10.40 -11.35
N ASP A 76 8.70 -9.16 -10.95
CA ASP A 76 9.58 -8.38 -10.10
C ASP A 76 9.68 -9.06 -8.71
N PRO A 77 10.90 -9.40 -8.24
CA PRO A 77 11.12 -10.03 -6.94
C PRO A 77 10.46 -9.30 -5.76
N ARG A 78 10.20 -7.99 -5.90
CA ARG A 78 9.54 -7.15 -4.90
C ARG A 78 8.06 -7.45 -4.73
N TYR A 79 7.40 -7.92 -5.79
CA TYR A 79 5.96 -8.11 -5.85
C TYR A 79 5.54 -9.57 -6.06
N GLN A 80 6.46 -10.44 -6.47
CA GLN A 80 6.21 -11.88 -6.60
C GLN A 80 5.55 -12.50 -5.36
N GLY A 81 5.88 -12.02 -4.17
CA GLY A 81 5.30 -12.49 -2.90
C GLY A 81 3.81 -12.14 -2.71
N LEU A 82 3.26 -11.22 -3.50
CA LEU A 82 1.86 -10.74 -3.38
C LEU A 82 0.84 -11.64 -4.07
N PHE A 83 1.29 -12.44 -5.02
CA PHE A 83 0.44 -13.27 -5.89
C PHE A 83 0.61 -14.77 -5.64
N ARG A 84 1.28 -15.14 -4.53
CA ARG A 84 1.37 -16.53 -4.05
C ARG A 84 0.22 -16.90 -3.13
#